data_AF-A0A8J3BA93-F1
#
_entry.id   AF-A0A8J3BA93-F1
#
_cell.length_a   1.000
_cell.length_b   1.000
_cell.length_c   1.000
_cell.angle_alpha   90.00
_cell.angle_beta   90.00
_cell.angle_gamma   90.00
#
_symmetry.space_group_name_H-M   'P 1'
#
loop_
_entity.id
_entity.type
_entity.pdbx_description
1 polymer ?
#
loop_
_entity_poly.entity_id
_entity_poly.type
_entity_poly.pdbx_seq_one_letter_code
_entity_poly.pdbx_strand_id
1 'polypeptide(L)'
;MTPAGCALPDRVGEPLLDTIRTVARGDADNTAAWWQQDAIGGRTAGDTSAAARRVLAGIDNGDPAVLDTLPTAADSGPGDAYATSSPAGAAPYRELCRLCRNRIEFAYEQAFTDRLADAIGEHCQQLPNP
;
A
#
# COMPACT_ATOMS: atom_id res chain seq x y z
N MET A 1 -33.37 -0.78 21.07
CA MET A 1 -33.10 -1.13 19.65
C MET A 1 -31.60 -0.99 19.45
N THR A 2 -30.87 -2.08 19.68
CA THR A 2 -29.40 -2.08 19.54
C THR A 2 -29.08 -2.08 18.05
N PRO A 3 -28.25 -1.17 17.51
CA PRO A 3 -27.81 -1.31 16.14
C PRO A 3 -27.15 -2.68 15.99
N ALA A 4 -27.39 -3.35 14.86
CA ALA A 4 -26.76 -4.60 14.51
C ALA A 4 -25.23 -4.38 14.39
N GLY A 5 -24.56 -4.33 15.54
CA GLY A 5 -23.13 -4.37 15.67
C GLY A 5 -22.68 -5.75 15.24
N CYS A 6 -21.62 -5.79 14.42
CA CYS A 6 -20.96 -6.99 13.93
C CYS A 6 -21.02 -8.10 14.98
N ALA A 7 -21.57 -9.25 14.62
CA ALA A 7 -21.69 -10.35 15.57
C ALA A 7 -20.29 -10.72 16.09
N LEU A 8 -20.19 -11.24 17.30
CA LEU A 8 -18.90 -11.62 17.92
C LEU A 8 -17.94 -12.48 17.06
N PRO A 9 -18.38 -13.36 16.12
CA PRO A 9 -17.46 -14.02 15.18
C PRO A 9 -16.95 -13.13 14.03
N ASP A 10 -17.54 -11.96 13.80
CA ASP A 10 -17.16 -11.01 12.75
C ASP A 10 -16.16 -9.94 13.24
N ARG A 11 -15.66 -10.05 14.47
CA ARG A 11 -14.69 -9.08 14.99
C ARG A 11 -13.36 -9.29 14.30
N VAL A 12 -13.02 -8.40 13.37
CA VAL A 12 -11.65 -8.25 12.89
C VAL A 12 -10.78 -7.83 14.09
N GLY A 13 -9.99 -8.79 14.57
CA GLY A 13 -9.07 -8.60 15.69
C GLY A 13 -7.73 -8.01 15.23
N GLU A 14 -6.98 -7.43 16.17
CA GLU A 14 -5.66 -6.88 15.88
C GLU A 14 -4.70 -7.87 15.22
N PRO A 15 -4.65 -9.18 15.59
CA PRO A 15 -3.76 -10.11 14.91
C PRO A 15 -4.03 -10.24 13.40
N LEU A 16 -5.31 -10.20 12.99
CA LEU A 16 -5.66 -10.22 11.58
C LEU A 16 -5.28 -8.90 10.90
N LEU A 17 -5.47 -7.76 11.58
CA LEU A 17 -5.04 -6.46 11.07
C LEU A 17 -3.52 -6.38 10.91
N ASP A 18 -2.74 -6.98 11.82
CA ASP A 18 -1.28 -7.05 11.70
C ASP A 18 -0.83 -7.88 10.50
N THR A 19 -1.49 -9.01 10.24
CA THR A 19 -1.24 -9.80 9.02
C THR A 19 -1.60 -8.98 7.78
N ILE A 20 -2.74 -8.28 7.77
CA ILE A 20 -3.16 -7.41 6.66
C ILE A 20 -2.14 -6.29 6.43
N ARG A 21 -1.66 -5.63 7.49
CA ARG A 21 -0.60 -4.61 7.41
C ARG A 21 0.69 -5.20 6.82
N THR A 22 1.01 -6.45 7.15
CA THR A 22 2.20 -7.14 6.60
C THR A 22 2.04 -7.40 5.10
N VAL A 23 0.87 -7.87 4.66
CA VAL A 23 0.56 -8.05 3.24
C VAL A 23 0.64 -6.70 2.50
N ALA A 24 0.02 -5.66 3.06
CA ALA A 24 0.02 -4.32 2.47
C ALA A 24 1.44 -3.75 2.27
N ARG A 25 2.36 -4.00 3.21
CA ARG A 25 3.78 -3.60 3.07
C ARG A 25 4.48 -4.36 1.95
N GLY A 26 4.23 -5.67 1.82
CA GLY A 26 4.78 -6.47 0.73
C GLY A 26 4.23 -6.07 -0.64
N ASP A 27 2.94 -5.72 -0.71
CA ASP A 27 2.33 -5.16 -1.92
C ASP A 27 2.97 -3.80 -2.28
N ALA A 28 3.21 -2.94 -1.29
CA ALA A 28 3.90 -1.66 -1.49
C ALA A 28 5.33 -1.85 -2.01
N ASP A 29 6.08 -2.83 -1.51
CA ASP A 29 7.42 -3.18 -2.01
C ASP A 29 7.39 -3.57 -3.49
N ASN A 30 6.48 -4.48 -3.85
CA ASN A 30 6.33 -4.94 -5.23
C ASN A 30 5.92 -3.79 -6.16
N THR A 31 4.99 -2.95 -5.71
CA THR A 31 4.53 -1.79 -6.45
C THR A 31 5.64 -0.74 -6.62
N ALA A 32 6.45 -0.48 -5.58
CA ALA A 32 7.61 0.42 -5.67
C ALA A 32 8.64 -0.08 -6.69
N ALA A 33 8.95 -1.39 -6.66
CA ALA A 33 9.88 -1.99 -7.60
C ALA A 33 9.37 -1.93 -9.05
N TRP A 34 8.09 -2.19 -9.28
CA TRP A 34 7.48 -2.07 -10.61
C TRP A 34 7.48 -0.61 -11.09
N TRP A 35 7.06 0.33 -10.23
CA TRP A 35 7.09 1.76 -10.55
C TRP A 35 8.49 2.24 -10.89
N GLN A 36 9.52 1.81 -10.15
CA GLN A 36 10.90 2.18 -10.43
C GLN A 36 11.34 1.70 -11.82
N GLN A 37 10.97 0.48 -12.22
CA GLN A 37 11.26 -0.02 -13.56
C GLN A 37 10.54 0.79 -14.64
N ASP A 38 9.27 1.13 -14.43
CA ASP A 38 8.46 1.86 -15.42
C ASP A 38 8.86 3.34 -15.55
N ALA A 39 9.03 4.02 -14.40
CA ALA A 39 9.26 5.46 -14.30
C ALA A 39 10.74 5.85 -14.45
N ILE A 40 11.67 5.00 -14.01
CA ILE A 40 13.11 5.29 -14.02
C ILE A 40 13.83 4.41 -15.05
N GLY A 41 13.54 3.10 -15.10
CA GLY A 41 14.32 2.13 -15.87
C GLY A 41 13.98 1.96 -17.36
N GLY A 42 12.73 2.23 -17.78
CA GLY A 42 12.23 1.75 -19.09
C GLY A 42 11.84 2.81 -20.13
N ARG A 43 11.35 3.99 -19.73
CA ARG A 43 10.86 5.03 -20.69
C ARG A 43 11.67 6.32 -20.74
N THR A 44 12.56 6.55 -19.78
CA THR A 44 13.41 7.74 -19.77
C THR A 44 14.67 7.45 -20.58
N ALA A 45 14.75 7.94 -21.81
CA ALA A 45 16.00 7.96 -22.60
C ALA A 45 17.05 8.94 -22.02
N GLY A 46 17.03 9.18 -20.70
CA GLY A 46 17.77 10.24 -20.02
C GLY A 46 18.37 9.79 -18.68
N ASP A 47 19.02 10.73 -17.99
CA ASP A 47 19.72 10.47 -16.73
C ASP A 47 18.76 10.05 -15.60
N THR A 48 18.75 8.73 -15.34
CA THR A 48 17.96 8.07 -14.29
C THR A 48 18.26 8.64 -12.90
N SER A 49 19.49 9.08 -12.67
CA SER A 49 19.95 9.68 -11.40
C SER A 49 19.36 11.08 -11.21
N ALA A 50 19.16 11.84 -12.29
CA ALA A 50 18.48 13.13 -12.24
C ALA A 50 16.97 12.98 -12.01
N ALA A 51 16.34 11.95 -12.60
CA ALA A 51 14.93 11.64 -12.36
C ALA A 51 14.69 11.24 -10.90
N ALA A 52 15.50 10.33 -10.35
CA ALA A 52 15.41 9.89 -8.96
C ALA A 52 15.54 11.03 -7.96
N ARG A 53 16.49 11.96 -8.18
CA ARG A 53 16.65 13.15 -7.34
C ARG A 53 15.43 14.07 -7.36
N ARG A 54 14.78 14.24 -8.52
CA ARG A 54 13.54 15.04 -8.61
C ARG A 54 12.40 14.39 -7.83
N VAL A 55 12.28 13.07 -7.90
CA VAL A 55 11.26 12.34 -7.15
C VAL A 55 11.51 12.44 -5.65
N LEU A 56 12.73 12.20 -5.17
CA LEU A 56 13.08 12.36 -3.75
C LEU A 56 12.77 13.77 -3.24
N ALA A 57 13.22 14.80 -3.97
CA ALA A 57 12.94 16.18 -3.60
C ALA A 57 11.44 16.50 -3.64
N GLY A 58 10.69 15.93 -4.57
CA GLY A 58 9.24 16.10 -4.63
C GLY A 58 8.53 15.45 -3.44
N ILE A 59 8.95 14.25 -3.04
CA ILE A 59 8.42 13.56 -1.86
C ILE A 59 8.73 14.38 -0.59
N ASP A 60 9.98 14.79 -0.39
CA ASP A 60 10.42 15.55 0.79
C ASP A 60 9.69 16.90 0.92
N ASN A 61 9.38 17.55 -0.21
CA ASN A 61 8.69 18.84 -0.23
C ASN A 61 7.16 18.71 -0.30
N GLY A 62 6.62 17.49 -0.43
CA GLY A 62 5.20 17.26 -0.67
C GLY A 62 4.67 17.86 -1.98
N ASP A 63 5.48 17.84 -3.05
CA ASP A 63 5.11 18.34 -4.37
C ASP A 63 3.97 17.51 -4.99
N PRO A 64 2.77 18.08 -5.18
CA PRO A 64 1.64 17.35 -5.74
C PRO A 64 1.92 16.75 -7.11
N ALA A 65 2.73 17.41 -7.94
CA ALA A 65 3.05 16.90 -9.27
C ALA A 65 3.87 15.60 -9.24
N VAL A 66 4.61 15.36 -8.16
CA VAL A 66 5.33 14.10 -7.92
C VAL A 66 4.41 13.10 -7.22
N LEU A 67 3.71 13.53 -6.16
CA LEU A 67 2.82 12.67 -5.38
C LEU A 67 1.69 12.06 -6.23
N ASP A 68 1.12 12.82 -7.17
CA ASP A 68 0.07 12.36 -8.08
C ASP A 68 0.54 11.29 -9.08
N THR A 69 1.86 11.14 -9.25
CA THR A 69 2.46 10.11 -10.13
C THR A 69 2.85 8.85 -9.37
N LEU A 70 2.74 8.85 -8.04
CA LEU A 70 3.05 7.69 -7.23
C LEU A 70 1.92 6.66 -7.36
N PRO A 71 2.25 5.36 -7.29
CA PRO A 71 1.24 4.33 -7.22
C PRO A 71 0.31 4.54 -6.03
N THR A 72 -0.93 4.09 -6.15
CA THR A 72 -1.88 4.11 -5.02
C THR A 72 -2.26 2.69 -4.64
N ALA A 73 -2.78 2.53 -3.42
CA ALA A 73 -3.25 1.24 -2.92
C ALA A 73 -4.44 0.67 -3.72
N ALA A 74 -4.99 1.39 -4.71
CA ALA A 74 -6.15 0.95 -5.48
C ALA A 74 -5.87 -0.27 -6.36
N ASP A 75 -4.60 -0.53 -6.72
CA ASP A 75 -4.23 -1.62 -7.64
C ASP A 75 -4.11 -2.99 -6.95
N SER A 76 -3.89 -3.02 -5.63
CA SER A 76 -3.85 -4.22 -4.78
C SER A 76 -4.88 -4.09 -3.67
N GLY A 77 -5.84 -5.02 -3.58
CA GLY A 77 -7.06 -4.76 -2.83
C GLY A 77 -7.02 -5.21 -1.34
N PRO A 78 -7.62 -4.44 -0.41
CA PRO A 78 -7.85 -4.90 0.97
C PRO A 78 -8.67 -6.19 1.06
N GLY A 79 -9.51 -6.47 0.06
CA GLY A 79 -10.28 -7.71 -0.04
C GLY A 79 -9.41 -8.95 -0.29
N ASP A 80 -8.38 -8.84 -1.13
CA ASP A 80 -7.46 -9.95 -1.43
C ASP A 80 -6.51 -10.19 -0.26
N ALA A 81 -6.03 -9.11 0.37
CA ALA A 81 -5.27 -9.19 1.62
C ALA A 81 -6.07 -9.89 2.73
N TYR A 82 -7.36 -9.57 2.87
CA TYR A 82 -8.24 -10.27 3.80
C TYR A 82 -8.45 -11.74 3.42
N ALA A 83 -8.74 -12.05 2.14
CA ALA A 83 -8.94 -13.42 1.68
C ALA A 83 -7.71 -14.32 1.95
N THR A 84 -6.52 -13.75 1.82
CA THR A 84 -5.24 -14.43 2.05
C THR A 84 -4.94 -14.61 3.55
N SER A 85 -5.31 -13.62 4.37
CA SER A 85 -4.96 -13.56 5.80
C SER A 85 -5.98 -14.21 6.73
N SER A 86 -7.20 -14.44 6.24
CA SER A 86 -8.30 -14.90 7.07
C SER A 86 -8.22 -16.39 7.38
N PRO A 87 -8.64 -16.82 8.58
CA PRO A 87 -8.71 -18.24 8.90
C PRO A 87 -9.74 -18.95 8.03
N ALA A 88 -9.54 -20.26 7.85
CA ALA A 88 -10.48 -21.10 7.12
C ALA A 88 -11.89 -21.01 7.75
N GLY A 89 -12.90 -20.81 6.90
CA GLY A 89 -14.29 -20.66 7.33
C GLY A 89 -14.69 -19.25 7.79
N ALA A 90 -13.80 -18.25 7.69
CA ALA A 90 -14.18 -16.86 7.86
C ALA A 90 -15.19 -16.43 6.79
N ALA A 91 -16.09 -15.51 7.15
CA ALA A 91 -17.00 -14.89 6.19
C ALA A 91 -16.19 -14.18 5.08
N PRO A 92 -16.65 -14.21 3.83
CA PRO A 92 -15.96 -13.53 2.74
C PRO A 92 -16.01 -12.01 2.96
N TYR A 93 -14.99 -11.32 2.45
CA TYR A 93 -14.80 -9.88 2.65
C TYR A 93 -16.07 -9.04 2.40
N ARG A 94 -16.78 -9.34 1.31
CA ARG A 94 -18.02 -8.64 0.90
C ARG A 94 -19.22 -8.86 1.84
N GLU A 95 -19.18 -9.89 2.68
CA GLU A 95 -20.24 -10.21 3.64
C GLU A 95 -19.94 -9.64 5.03
N LEU A 96 -18.72 -9.15 5.28
CA LEU A 96 -18.41 -8.42 6.50
C LEU A 96 -19.28 -7.19 6.67
N CYS A 97 -19.65 -6.90 7.92
CA CYS A 97 -20.29 -5.63 8.27
C CYS A 97 -19.41 -4.44 7.82
N ARG A 98 -20.05 -3.31 7.51
CA ARG A 98 -19.35 -2.09 7.05
C ARG A 98 -18.20 -1.67 7.97
N LEU A 99 -18.41 -1.73 9.29
CA LEU A 99 -17.38 -1.34 10.26
C LEU A 99 -16.13 -2.23 10.16
N CYS A 100 -16.28 -3.52 9.90
CA CYS A 100 -15.14 -4.43 9.78
C CYS A 100 -14.39 -4.23 8.46
N ARG A 101 -15.10 -4.03 7.35
CA ARG A 101 -14.47 -3.64 6.07
C ARG A 101 -13.66 -2.35 6.21
N ASN A 102 -14.26 -1.30 6.80
CA ASN A 102 -13.57 -0.03 7.00
C ASN A 102 -12.28 -0.19 7.85
N ARG A 103 -12.26 -1.09 8.84
CA ARG A 103 -11.04 -1.34 9.64
C ARG A 103 -9.95 -2.03 8.83
N ILE A 104 -10.34 -2.97 7.96
CA ILE A 104 -9.41 -3.66 7.06
C ILE A 104 -8.87 -2.69 6.02
N GLU A 105 -9.74 -1.93 5.36
CA GLU A 105 -9.39 -0.87 4.40
C GLU A 105 -8.41 0.11 5.01
N PHE A 106 -8.74 0.67 6.18
CA PHE A 106 -7.87 1.62 6.86
C PHE A 106 -6.50 1.01 7.21
N ALA A 107 -6.47 -0.22 7.74
CA ALA A 107 -5.21 -0.88 8.10
C ALA A 107 -4.34 -1.19 6.88
N TYR A 108 -4.97 -1.57 5.77
CA TYR A 108 -4.29 -1.84 4.50
C TYR A 108 -3.75 -0.56 3.89
N GLU A 109 -4.61 0.44 3.66
CA GLU A 109 -4.27 1.71 3.01
C GLU A 109 -3.18 2.46 3.76
N GLN A 110 -3.26 2.52 5.09
CA GLN A 110 -2.24 3.17 5.91
C GLN A 110 -0.89 2.46 5.77
N ALA A 111 -0.85 1.14 5.98
CA ALA A 111 0.41 0.39 5.93
C ALA A 111 1.03 0.36 4.52
N PHE A 112 0.21 0.30 3.48
CA PHE A 112 0.64 0.41 2.09
C PHE A 112 1.25 1.78 1.82
N THR A 113 0.54 2.86 2.14
CA THR A 113 0.97 4.23 1.84
C THR A 113 2.25 4.58 2.58
N ASP A 114 2.33 4.27 3.88
CA ASP A 114 3.52 4.49 4.69
C ASP A 114 4.73 3.76 4.08
N ARG A 115 4.56 2.47 3.73
CA ARG A 115 5.67 1.67 3.17
C ARG A 115 6.05 2.08 1.76
N LEU A 116 5.09 2.46 0.92
CA LEU A 116 5.35 2.83 -0.47
C LEU A 116 6.29 4.05 -0.55
N ALA A 117 6.04 5.06 0.28
CA ALA A 117 6.89 6.23 0.36
C ALA A 117 8.34 5.86 0.75
N ASP A 118 8.50 5.04 1.79
CA ASP A 118 9.80 4.53 2.22
C ASP A 118 10.51 3.73 1.12
N ALA A 119 9.79 2.81 0.46
CA ALA A 119 10.35 1.93 -0.56
C ALA A 119 10.83 2.70 -1.79
N ILE A 120 10.05 3.71 -2.23
CA ILE A 120 10.47 4.60 -3.32
C ILE A 120 11.70 5.41 -2.92
N GLY A 121 11.75 5.90 -1.67
CA GLY A 121 12.92 6.59 -1.13
C GLY A 121 14.18 5.72 -1.15
N GLU A 122 14.08 4.49 -0.64
CA GLU A 122 15.16 3.48 -0.65
C GLU A 122 15.66 3.19 -2.06
N HIS A 123 14.77 2.95 -3.02
CA HIS A 123 15.14 2.70 -4.41
C HIS A 123 15.83 3.90 -5.06
N CYS A 124 15.36 5.11 -4.80
CA CYS A 124 15.98 6.31 -5.37
C CYS A 124 17.38 6.58 -4.80
N GLN A 125 17.62 6.26 -3.52
CA GLN A 125 18.94 6.39 -2.88
C GLN A 125 19.98 5.38 -3.39
N GLN A 126 19.54 4.22 -3.89
CA GLN A 126 20.43 3.19 -4.43
C GLN A 126 20.99 3.52 -5.82
N LEU A 127 20.46 4.54 -6.49
CA LEU A 127 20.95 4.98 -7.79
C LEU A 127 22.25 5.78 -7.61
N PRO A 128 23.31 5.48 -8.37
CA PRO A 128 24.61 6.12 -8.20
C PRO A 128 24.51 7.64 -8.42
N ASN A 129 25.11 8.42 -7.52
CA ASN A 129 25.43 9.81 -7.81
C ASN A 129 26.51 9.82 -8.92
N PRO A 130 26.39 10.67 -9.95
CA PRO A 130 27.42 10.81 -10.97
C PRO A 130 28.77 11.25 -10.39
#